data_AF-A0A1I6I4B6-F1
#
_entry.id   AF-A0A1I6I4B6-F1
#
_cell.length_a   1.000
_cell.length_b   1.000
_cell.length_c   1.000
_cell.angle_alpha   90.00
_cell.angle_beta   90.00
_cell.angle_gamma   90.00
#
_symmetry.space_group_name_H-M   'P 1'
#
loop_
_entity.id
_entity.type
_entity.pdbx_description
1 polymer ?
#
loop_
_entity_poly.entity_id
_entity_poly.type
_entity_poly.pdbx_seq_one_letter_code
_entity_poly.pdbx_strand_id
1 'polypeptide(L)'
;MKQKKYTYTILILLFLTGSNLYSQKMKNYGDLEVHTDGQIGLYNSLENDGYFFSNSGLVGFYGETYFNVSGVITPKLYDLEIANASNIFLNIPIVVSNNANFIIGDLQTSKVESSNHLDFTPTAFSNGASDFSKVNGFVKADVSDRFMFPIGDADYLRPLSAETTDINSEFTAGYLFEDSTNTYPFSNNQEVANINTNEYWILEGSNKVSITINWNDRSSIESITEDINQLRIVGFEISTSEWKNLGGIRNTGDLASGFLTSSSFIPDEYAAITFGVLPIDEVEQPKLPLDGYHYIISPNGDGINDFFVIEELAEFENNVLQIYDRNGLLVYEAENYINEFNGETGKSIAAIDRDSGLAQGIYYYIAAVNGGEFVLQGYLYIDR
;
A
#
# COMPACT_ATOMS: atom_id res chain seq x y z
N MET A 1 71.69 22.54 61.03
CA MET A 1 70.48 23.08 60.36
C MET A 1 70.27 22.36 59.05
N LYS A 2 69.29 21.46 58.94
CA LYS A 2 68.90 20.81 57.66
C LYS A 2 67.77 21.64 57.02
N GLN A 3 68.04 22.26 55.87
CA GLN A 3 67.01 22.94 55.07
C GLN A 3 66.13 21.89 54.36
N LYS A 4 64.84 21.87 54.66
CA LYS A 4 63.84 21.10 53.90
C LYS A 4 63.48 21.91 52.64
N LYS A 5 63.74 21.34 51.46
CA LYS A 5 63.21 21.83 50.18
C LYS A 5 61.76 21.36 50.07
N TYR A 6 60.83 22.30 49.91
CA TYR A 6 59.43 22.01 49.58
C TYR A 6 59.27 22.10 48.06
N THR A 7 58.94 20.99 47.43
CA THR A 7 58.63 20.91 46.01
C THR A 7 57.13 21.18 45.86
N TYR A 8 56.76 22.30 45.25
CA TYR A 8 55.36 22.62 44.94
C TYR A 8 55.01 22.02 43.58
N THR A 9 54.18 20.98 43.57
CA THR A 9 53.59 20.44 42.35
C THR A 9 52.43 21.34 41.93
N ILE A 10 52.60 22.09 40.85
CA ILE A 10 51.52 22.85 40.21
C ILE A 10 50.65 21.85 39.44
N LEU A 11 49.40 21.67 39.87
CA LEU A 11 48.39 20.91 39.16
C LEU A 11 47.76 21.84 38.11
N ILE A 12 48.11 21.64 36.83
CA ILE A 12 47.46 22.34 35.71
C ILE A 12 46.10 21.66 35.48
N LEU A 13 45.01 22.33 35.85
CA LEU A 13 43.67 21.92 35.47
C LEU A 13 43.45 22.28 33.99
N LEU A 14 43.48 21.27 33.11
CA LEU A 14 43.08 21.42 31.71
C LEU A 14 41.55 21.47 31.65
N PHE A 15 40.98 22.66 31.43
CA PHE A 15 39.59 22.79 31.03
C PHE A 15 39.46 22.34 29.56
N LEU A 16 39.05 21.10 29.33
CA LEU A 16 38.53 20.68 28.04
C LEU A 16 37.18 21.38 27.82
N THR A 17 37.20 22.49 27.10
CA THR A 17 35.98 23.05 26.51
C THR A 17 35.57 22.11 25.38
N GLY A 18 34.59 21.23 25.63
CA GLY A 18 33.92 20.48 24.57
C GLY A 18 33.23 21.47 23.64
N SER A 19 33.69 21.57 22.40
CA SER A 19 32.94 22.26 21.35
C SER A 19 31.72 21.40 21.02
N ASN A 20 30.52 21.84 21.44
CA ASN A 20 29.28 21.28 20.92
C ASN A 20 29.22 21.59 19.42
N LEU A 21 29.31 20.56 18.58
CA LEU A 21 28.96 20.68 17.17
C LEU A 21 27.43 20.78 17.13
N TYR A 22 26.90 22.00 16.99
CA TYR A 22 25.48 22.18 16.72
C TYR A 22 25.20 21.74 15.29
N SER A 23 24.26 20.82 15.09
CA SER A 23 23.72 20.53 13.76
C SER A 23 23.10 21.83 13.21
N GLN A 24 23.43 22.17 11.96
CA GLN A 24 22.89 23.36 11.30
C GLN A 24 21.47 23.07 10.81
N LYS A 25 20.46 23.65 11.46
CA LYS A 25 19.07 23.61 10.97
C LYS A 25 18.81 24.71 9.95
N MET A 26 18.00 24.45 8.93
CA MET A 26 17.40 25.50 8.11
C MET A 26 16.18 26.05 8.85
N LYS A 27 16.07 27.36 8.93
CA LYS A 27 14.90 28.01 9.52
C LYS A 27 14.32 29.04 8.56
N ASN A 28 13.02 28.93 8.28
CA ASN A 28 12.25 29.90 7.51
C ASN A 28 11.34 30.71 8.43
N TYR A 29 11.35 32.04 8.29
CA TYR A 29 10.44 32.97 9.00
C TYR A 29 9.61 33.83 8.04
N GLY A 30 9.92 33.82 6.75
CA GLY A 30 9.31 34.68 5.75
C GLY A 30 8.63 33.87 4.65
N ASP A 31 8.41 34.51 3.51
CA ASP A 31 7.82 33.87 2.35
C ASP A 31 8.92 33.18 1.53
N LEU A 32 8.80 31.86 1.38
CA LEU A 32 9.63 31.03 0.53
C LEU A 32 8.74 30.44 -0.58
N GLU A 33 8.99 30.84 -1.82
CA GLU A 33 8.30 30.32 -2.99
C GLU A 33 9.27 29.55 -3.90
N VAL A 34 8.87 28.35 -4.33
CA VAL A 34 9.53 27.65 -5.45
C VAL A 34 8.73 27.93 -6.71
N HIS A 35 9.41 28.54 -7.69
CA HIS A 35 8.84 28.83 -9.00
C HIS A 35 9.10 27.70 -9.99
N THR A 36 8.52 27.83 -11.19
CA THR A 36 8.63 26.85 -12.27
C THR A 36 10.09 26.53 -12.59
N ASP A 37 10.38 25.24 -12.75
CA ASP A 37 11.73 24.66 -12.92
C ASP A 37 12.70 24.89 -11.74
N GLY A 38 12.24 25.53 -10.66
CA GLY A 38 12.99 25.68 -9.43
C GLY A 38 13.16 24.35 -8.71
N GLN A 39 14.33 24.16 -8.12
CA GLN A 39 14.64 22.98 -7.31
C GLN A 39 15.31 23.41 -6.01
N ILE A 40 14.81 22.92 -4.88
CA ILE A 40 15.41 23.10 -3.55
C ILE A 40 15.77 21.72 -2.99
N GLY A 41 17.02 21.57 -2.54
CA GLY A 41 17.47 20.39 -1.80
C GLY A 41 17.75 20.71 -0.34
N LEU A 42 17.06 20.01 0.57
CA LEU A 42 17.18 20.16 2.01
C LEU A 42 17.95 18.97 2.58
N TYR A 43 19.10 19.24 3.19
CA TYR A 43 20.01 18.23 3.73
C TYR A 43 20.06 18.17 5.28
N ASN A 44 19.20 18.93 5.95
CA ASN A 44 19.13 18.98 7.42
C ASN A 44 17.72 19.40 7.86
N SER A 45 17.50 19.44 9.19
CA SER A 45 16.21 19.77 9.79
C SER A 45 15.69 21.11 9.26
N LEU A 46 14.41 21.14 8.91
CA LEU A 46 13.69 22.34 8.50
C LEU A 46 12.77 22.77 9.64
N GLU A 47 12.92 24.01 10.11
CA GLU A 47 11.95 24.67 10.99
C GLU A 47 11.24 25.77 10.19
N ASN A 48 9.97 25.54 9.85
CA ASN A 48 9.18 26.42 9.00
C ASN A 48 8.16 27.24 9.81
N ASP A 49 8.51 28.49 10.11
CA ASP A 49 7.66 29.45 10.81
C ASP A 49 7.06 30.51 9.85
N GLY A 50 7.41 30.47 8.57
CA GLY A 50 6.91 31.36 7.52
C GLY A 50 6.16 30.63 6.41
N TYR A 51 5.55 31.36 5.47
CA TYR A 51 4.89 30.73 4.32
C TYR A 51 5.94 30.02 3.46
N PHE A 52 5.74 28.72 3.23
CA PHE A 52 6.54 27.96 2.28
C PHE A 52 5.58 27.28 1.31
N PHE A 53 5.53 27.79 0.08
CA PHE A 53 4.67 27.24 -0.95
C PHE A 53 5.40 27.03 -2.27
N SER A 54 4.93 26.08 -3.06
CA SER A 54 5.37 25.81 -4.42
C SER A 54 4.14 25.56 -5.26
N ASN A 55 3.96 26.38 -6.30
CA ASN A 55 2.93 26.13 -7.33
C ASN A 55 3.48 25.28 -8.49
N SER A 56 4.80 25.06 -8.51
CA SER A 56 5.53 24.29 -9.53
C SER A 56 6.98 24.10 -9.05
N GLY A 57 7.68 23.06 -9.53
CA GLY A 57 9.06 22.80 -9.16
C GLY A 57 9.19 21.86 -7.96
N LEU A 58 10.43 21.48 -7.67
CA LEU A 58 10.77 20.35 -6.80
C LEU A 58 11.37 20.80 -5.47
N VAL A 59 10.87 20.24 -4.37
CA VAL A 59 11.53 20.29 -3.07
C VAL A 59 11.91 18.88 -2.66
N GLY A 60 13.20 18.63 -2.51
CA GLY A 60 13.72 17.33 -2.09
C GLY A 60 14.32 17.37 -0.70
N PHE A 61 14.08 16.32 0.08
CA PHE A 61 14.76 16.06 1.33
C PHE A 61 15.78 14.95 1.14
N TYR A 62 17.05 15.30 1.35
CA TYR A 62 18.19 14.47 0.98
C TYR A 62 19.10 14.21 2.19
N GLY A 63 19.77 13.06 2.22
CA GLY A 63 20.93 12.89 3.09
C GLY A 63 21.07 11.51 3.73
N GLU A 64 21.96 11.46 4.71
CA GLU A 64 22.38 10.24 5.41
C GLU A 64 22.27 10.44 6.93
N THR A 65 21.49 11.42 7.37
CA THR A 65 21.31 11.76 8.78
C THR A 65 19.85 12.02 9.07
N TYR A 66 19.37 11.48 10.18
CA TYR A 66 18.02 11.72 10.66
C TYR A 66 17.80 13.20 10.91
N PHE A 67 16.72 13.77 10.37
CA PHE A 67 16.35 15.14 10.68
C PHE A 67 14.85 15.37 10.69
N ASN A 68 14.45 16.48 11.29
CA ASN A 68 13.05 16.80 11.55
C ASN A 68 12.55 17.89 10.61
N VAL A 69 11.29 17.80 10.21
CA VAL A 69 10.53 18.94 9.70
C VAL A 69 9.61 19.39 10.84
N SER A 70 9.73 20.66 11.24
CA SER A 70 8.98 21.26 12.34
C SER A 70 8.65 22.71 12.01
N GLY A 71 8.01 23.41 12.95
CA GLY A 71 7.64 24.81 12.81
C GLY A 71 6.18 25.04 13.20
N VAL A 72 5.63 26.17 12.80
CA VAL A 72 4.23 26.52 13.06
C VAL A 72 3.38 26.68 11.79
N ILE A 73 4.00 26.64 10.61
CA ILE A 73 3.32 26.74 9.31
C ILE A 73 3.62 25.50 8.47
N THR A 74 2.57 24.83 7.99
CA THR A 74 2.65 23.69 7.07
C THR A 74 3.22 24.09 5.70
N PRO A 75 4.33 23.47 5.24
CA PRO A 75 4.82 23.64 3.88
C PRO A 75 3.84 23.05 2.86
N LYS A 76 3.63 23.76 1.74
CA LYS A 76 2.78 23.33 0.62
C LYS A 76 3.63 23.17 -0.63
N LEU A 77 3.91 21.94 -1.04
CA LEU A 77 4.87 21.60 -2.07
C LEU A 77 4.14 21.16 -3.34
N TYR A 78 4.71 21.46 -4.51
CA TYR A 78 4.21 20.95 -5.77
C TYR A 78 4.70 19.53 -5.99
N ASP A 79 6.02 19.39 -6.20
CA ASP A 79 6.71 18.10 -6.19
C ASP A 79 7.56 17.95 -4.93
N LEU A 80 7.51 16.77 -4.34
CA LEU A 80 8.28 16.33 -3.19
C LEU A 80 9.16 15.14 -3.59
N GLU A 81 10.44 15.16 -3.24
CA GLU A 81 11.34 14.00 -3.34
C GLU A 81 11.91 13.63 -1.98
N ILE A 82 11.89 12.32 -1.66
CA ILE A 82 12.36 11.77 -0.39
C ILE A 82 13.51 10.81 -0.70
N ALA A 83 14.72 11.25 -0.37
CA ALA A 83 15.94 10.47 -0.54
C ALA A 83 16.89 10.70 0.65
N ASN A 84 16.42 10.32 1.84
CA ASN A 84 17.21 10.38 3.06
C ASN A 84 17.25 9.01 3.74
N ALA A 85 18.38 8.29 3.63
CA ALA A 85 18.52 6.92 4.13
C ALA A 85 18.40 6.79 5.66
N SER A 86 18.46 7.89 6.41
CA SER A 86 18.27 7.91 7.86
C SER A 86 16.89 8.41 8.29
N ASN A 87 15.93 8.45 7.37
CA ASN A 87 14.55 8.86 7.59
C ASN A 87 14.37 10.35 7.93
N ILE A 88 13.15 10.84 7.76
CA ILE A 88 12.76 12.22 8.06
C ILE A 88 11.53 12.18 8.96
N PHE A 89 11.54 12.89 10.07
CA PHE A 89 10.40 12.92 10.97
C PHE A 89 9.61 14.22 10.88
N LEU A 90 8.31 14.11 10.62
CA LEU A 90 7.39 15.23 10.54
C LEU A 90 6.78 15.54 11.91
N ASN A 91 7.10 16.72 12.43
CA ASN A 91 6.45 17.32 13.59
C ASN A 91 5.35 18.32 13.20
N ILE A 92 5.21 18.57 11.89
CA ILE A 92 4.11 19.30 11.26
C ILE A 92 3.77 18.61 9.93
N PRO A 93 2.54 18.73 9.40
CA PRO A 93 2.23 18.18 8.09
C PRO A 93 3.07 18.78 6.95
N ILE A 94 3.09 18.09 5.82
CA ILE A 94 3.52 18.62 4.52
C ILE A 94 2.41 18.33 3.52
N VAL A 95 1.99 19.34 2.76
CA VAL A 95 1.03 19.17 1.67
C VAL A 95 1.78 19.00 0.35
N VAL A 96 1.37 18.06 -0.48
CA VAL A 96 1.89 17.79 -1.82
C VAL A 96 0.74 17.91 -2.81
N SER A 97 0.95 18.65 -3.90
CA SER A 97 -0.10 18.95 -4.89
C SER A 97 0.08 18.31 -6.27
N ASN A 98 1.21 17.65 -6.52
CA ASN A 98 1.45 16.90 -7.76
C ASN A 98 2.09 15.53 -7.50
N ASN A 99 3.39 15.45 -7.21
CA ASN A 99 4.07 14.15 -7.04
C ASN A 99 4.86 14.09 -5.72
N ALA A 100 4.70 13.00 -4.97
CA ALA A 100 5.64 12.60 -3.93
C ALA A 100 6.46 11.38 -4.40
N ASN A 101 7.74 11.59 -4.66
CA ASN A 101 8.68 10.58 -5.11
C ASN A 101 9.47 9.99 -3.93
N PHE A 102 9.25 8.72 -3.63
CA PHE A 102 9.96 7.95 -2.60
C PHE A 102 11.15 7.22 -3.23
N ILE A 103 12.36 7.46 -2.74
CA ILE A 103 13.58 6.83 -3.27
C ILE A 103 14.26 5.99 -2.18
N ILE A 104 14.54 6.60 -1.02
CA ILE A 104 15.19 5.91 0.10
C ILE A 104 14.86 6.58 1.43
N GLY A 105 14.64 5.74 2.44
CA GLY A 105 14.27 6.10 3.80
C GLY A 105 12.81 6.51 3.95
N ASP A 106 12.33 6.38 5.16
CA ASP A 106 10.94 6.64 5.48
C ASP A 106 10.71 8.12 5.81
N LEU A 107 9.53 8.61 5.46
CA LEU A 107 8.94 9.77 6.09
C LEU A 107 8.12 9.28 7.29
N GLN A 108 8.47 9.75 8.48
CA GLN A 108 7.94 9.27 9.75
C GLN A 108 7.03 10.32 10.38
N THR A 109 5.99 9.86 11.06
CA THR A 109 5.14 10.71 11.90
C THR A 109 4.89 10.03 13.25
N SER A 110 4.19 10.71 14.16
CA SER A 110 3.58 10.01 15.28
C SER A 110 2.64 8.92 14.75
N LYS A 111 2.62 7.76 15.40
CA LYS A 111 1.63 6.69 15.16
C LYS A 111 0.46 6.71 16.16
N VAL A 112 0.52 7.62 17.13
CA VAL A 112 -0.50 7.75 18.20
C VAL A 112 -1.60 8.74 17.79
N GLU A 113 -1.24 9.77 17.03
CA GLU A 113 -2.13 10.87 16.65
C GLU A 113 -1.88 11.20 15.17
N SER A 114 -2.94 11.40 14.39
CA SER A 114 -2.88 11.69 12.95
C SER A 114 -2.61 13.16 12.62
N SER A 115 -2.40 14.01 13.63
CA SER A 115 -2.19 15.46 13.47
C SER A 115 -0.98 15.84 12.59
N ASN A 116 0.04 14.98 12.52
CA ASN A 116 1.18 15.13 11.62
C ASN A 116 1.12 14.02 10.56
N HIS A 117 1.06 14.43 9.29
CA HIS A 117 0.89 13.54 8.15
C HIS A 117 1.51 14.12 6.89
N LEU A 118 1.78 13.26 5.91
CA LEU A 118 1.95 13.70 4.53
C LEU A 118 0.55 13.84 3.90
N ASP A 119 0.24 15.01 3.34
CA ASP A 119 -1.09 15.36 2.82
C ASP A 119 -1.06 15.45 1.28
N PHE A 120 -1.98 14.78 0.60
CA PHE A 120 -2.12 14.76 -0.86
C PHE A 120 -3.41 15.47 -1.29
N THR A 121 -3.27 16.50 -2.11
CA THR A 121 -4.43 17.17 -2.73
C THR A 121 -5.11 16.27 -3.77
N PRO A 122 -6.29 16.63 -4.32
CA PRO A 122 -7.10 15.71 -5.13
C PRO A 122 -6.45 15.21 -6.44
N THR A 123 -5.41 15.90 -6.91
CA THR A 123 -4.67 15.54 -8.14
C THR A 123 -3.28 14.98 -7.85
N ALA A 124 -2.89 14.94 -6.58
CA ALA A 124 -1.56 14.52 -6.18
C ALA A 124 -1.47 12.99 -6.15
N PHE A 125 -0.30 12.47 -6.48
CA PHE A 125 -0.01 11.04 -6.47
C PHE A 125 1.34 10.77 -5.83
N SER A 126 1.58 9.51 -5.47
CA SER A 126 2.89 9.04 -5.01
C SER A 126 3.50 8.08 -6.02
N ASN A 127 4.84 8.05 -6.06
CA ASN A 127 5.60 7.09 -6.85
C ASN A 127 6.83 6.61 -6.08
N GLY A 128 7.31 5.41 -6.41
CA GLY A 128 8.54 4.85 -5.83
C GLY A 128 8.42 4.29 -4.41
N ALA A 129 7.20 4.30 -3.83
CA ALA A 129 6.97 3.69 -2.52
C ALA A 129 7.35 2.21 -2.54
N SER A 130 8.13 1.78 -1.55
CA SER A 130 8.67 0.42 -1.42
C SER A 130 9.01 0.12 0.04
N ASP A 131 9.45 -1.11 0.32
CA ASP A 131 9.96 -1.49 1.65
C ASP A 131 11.09 -0.55 2.13
N PHE A 132 11.87 0.02 1.20
CA PHE A 132 12.99 0.92 1.50
C PHE A 132 12.60 2.40 1.67
N SER A 133 11.40 2.82 1.24
CA SER A 133 10.96 4.21 1.33
C SER A 133 9.46 4.34 1.21
N LYS A 134 8.83 4.85 2.26
CA LYS A 134 7.37 4.98 2.42
C LYS A 134 7.06 5.92 3.57
N VAL A 135 5.78 6.10 3.89
CA VAL A 135 5.35 6.78 5.11
C VAL A 135 5.18 5.76 6.24
N ASN A 136 6.00 5.90 7.28
CA ASN A 136 5.92 5.12 8.50
C ASN A 136 5.23 5.97 9.57
N GLY A 137 3.90 6.03 9.47
CA GLY A 137 3.09 7.05 10.11
C GLY A 137 1.74 7.24 9.39
N PHE A 138 1.24 8.47 9.38
CA PHE A 138 -0.03 8.82 8.74
C PHE A 138 0.15 9.55 7.41
N VAL A 139 -0.74 9.22 6.47
CA VAL A 139 -0.93 9.92 5.20
C VAL A 139 -2.38 10.35 5.10
N LYS A 140 -2.60 11.59 4.68
CA LYS A 140 -3.90 12.16 4.39
C LYS A 140 -4.04 12.36 2.88
N ALA A 141 -5.22 12.12 2.33
CA ALA A 141 -5.48 12.35 0.92
C ALA A 141 -6.93 12.79 0.67
N ASP A 142 -7.09 13.72 -0.28
CA ASP A 142 -8.37 13.99 -0.92
C ASP A 142 -8.60 12.97 -2.04
N VAL A 143 -9.59 12.09 -1.87
CA VAL A 143 -9.90 10.99 -2.79
C VAL A 143 -11.21 11.27 -3.52
N SER A 144 -11.16 11.21 -4.86
CA SER A 144 -12.33 11.41 -5.73
C SER A 144 -12.74 10.18 -6.54
N ASP A 145 -11.85 9.18 -6.60
CA ASP A 145 -12.05 7.91 -7.28
C ASP A 145 -11.26 6.84 -6.51
N ARG A 146 -9.94 6.81 -6.70
CA ARG A 146 -9.04 5.89 -6.00
C ARG A 146 -7.76 6.59 -5.54
N PHE A 147 -7.25 6.18 -4.39
CA PHE A 147 -5.92 6.57 -3.90
C PHE A 147 -5.22 5.39 -3.24
N MET A 148 -3.91 5.25 -3.47
CA MET A 148 -3.08 4.26 -2.81
C MET A 148 -2.20 4.94 -1.77
N PHE A 149 -2.49 4.68 -0.50
CA PHE A 149 -1.73 5.22 0.62
C PHE A 149 -0.37 4.52 0.71
N PRO A 150 0.77 5.25 0.56
CA PRO A 150 2.11 4.67 0.59
C PRO A 150 2.60 4.48 2.04
N ILE A 151 1.83 3.75 2.85
CA ILE A 151 2.06 3.58 4.30
C ILE A 151 2.72 2.24 4.62
N GLY A 152 3.37 2.15 5.78
CA GLY A 152 3.97 0.93 6.29
C GLY A 152 4.63 1.09 7.65
N ASP A 153 5.57 0.20 7.96
CA ASP A 153 6.40 0.29 9.18
C ASP A 153 7.89 0.48 8.86
N ALA A 154 8.80 0.11 9.76
CA ALA A 154 10.22 0.29 9.50
C ALA A 154 10.75 -0.63 8.38
N ASP A 155 10.07 -1.74 8.11
CA ASP A 155 10.59 -2.83 7.29
C ASP A 155 9.79 -3.02 6.00
N TYR A 156 8.46 -2.92 6.04
CA TYR A 156 7.60 -3.29 4.91
C TYR A 156 6.57 -2.23 4.53
N LEU A 157 6.40 -2.05 3.23
CA LEU A 157 5.27 -1.34 2.65
C LEU A 157 4.00 -2.17 2.85
N ARG A 158 2.96 -1.50 3.36
CA ARG A 158 1.66 -2.06 3.68
C ARG A 158 0.57 -1.12 3.18
N PRO A 159 0.50 -0.95 1.84
CA PRO A 159 -0.33 0.08 1.27
C PRO A 159 -1.79 -0.24 1.52
N LEU A 160 -2.58 0.80 1.67
CA LEU A 160 -4.04 0.72 1.70
C LEU A 160 -4.55 1.41 0.44
N SER A 161 -5.27 0.68 -0.41
CA SER A 161 -6.00 1.30 -1.52
C SER A 161 -7.38 1.71 -1.01
N ALA A 162 -7.75 2.96 -1.18
CA ALA A 162 -9.09 3.47 -0.89
C ALA A 162 -9.79 3.83 -2.20
N GLU A 163 -11.02 3.35 -2.36
CA GLU A 163 -11.88 3.62 -3.51
C GLU A 163 -13.21 4.17 -3.02
N THR A 164 -13.67 5.26 -3.63
CA THR A 164 -14.94 5.91 -3.28
C THR A 164 -15.61 6.50 -4.51
N THR A 165 -16.93 6.55 -4.46
CA THR A 165 -17.76 7.29 -5.43
C THR A 165 -18.24 8.62 -4.87
N ASP A 166 -17.95 8.90 -3.60
CA ASP A 166 -18.27 10.16 -2.95
C ASP A 166 -17.27 11.25 -3.39
N ILE A 167 -17.78 12.45 -3.67
CA ILE A 167 -16.95 13.60 -4.06
C ILE A 167 -16.36 14.31 -2.84
N ASN A 168 -15.16 14.88 -3.01
CA ASN A 168 -14.44 15.62 -1.96
C ASN A 168 -14.26 14.78 -0.67
N SER A 169 -13.99 13.49 -0.83
CA SER A 169 -13.81 12.58 0.30
C SER A 169 -12.39 12.73 0.83
N GLU A 170 -12.25 13.02 2.11
CA GLU A 170 -10.96 13.18 2.77
C GLU A 170 -10.73 11.97 3.67
N PHE A 171 -9.59 11.29 3.50
CA PHE A 171 -9.23 10.13 4.32
C PHE A 171 -7.81 10.26 4.87
N THR A 172 -7.62 9.83 6.12
CA THR A 172 -6.29 9.70 6.74
C THR A 172 -6.02 8.27 7.12
N ALA A 173 -4.94 7.68 6.61
CA ALA A 173 -4.60 6.28 6.81
C ALA A 173 -3.24 6.12 7.50
N GLY A 174 -3.13 5.11 8.36
CA GLY A 174 -1.89 4.71 9.02
C GLY A 174 -1.81 3.20 9.20
N TYR A 175 -0.59 2.68 9.39
CA TYR A 175 -0.33 1.25 9.55
C TYR A 175 0.53 0.96 10.79
N LEU A 176 0.14 -0.06 11.54
CA LEU A 176 0.83 -0.54 12.73
C LEU A 176 1.04 -2.05 12.67
N PHE A 177 2.29 -2.48 12.83
CA PHE A 177 2.65 -3.88 13.04
C PHE A 177 2.66 -4.19 14.55
N GLU A 178 1.47 -4.16 15.12
CA GLU A 178 1.23 -4.32 16.55
C GLU A 178 -0.08 -5.08 16.78
N ASP A 179 -0.23 -5.66 17.98
CA ASP A 179 -1.46 -6.31 18.39
C ASP A 179 -2.52 -5.28 18.78
N SER A 180 -3.52 -5.13 17.90
CA SER A 180 -4.65 -4.22 18.05
C SER A 180 -5.48 -4.52 19.30
N THR A 181 -5.49 -5.75 19.81
CA THR A 181 -6.31 -6.16 20.95
C THR A 181 -5.87 -5.56 22.27
N ASN A 182 -4.63 -5.06 22.36
CA ASN A 182 -4.12 -4.34 23.52
C ASN A 182 -4.88 -3.03 23.76
N THR A 183 -5.36 -2.39 22.69
CA THR A 183 -6.13 -1.14 22.73
C THR A 183 -7.61 -1.38 22.46
N TYR A 184 -7.94 -2.34 21.58
CA TYR A 184 -9.29 -2.66 21.10
C TYR A 184 -9.65 -4.12 21.41
N PRO A 185 -10.08 -4.42 22.64
CA PRO A 185 -10.19 -5.80 23.12
C PRO A 185 -11.09 -6.68 22.25
N PHE A 186 -10.62 -7.88 21.93
CA PHE A 186 -11.42 -8.91 21.28
C PHE A 186 -12.10 -9.78 22.35
N SER A 187 -13.35 -9.44 22.69
CA SER A 187 -14.15 -10.22 23.63
C SER A 187 -15.63 -10.19 23.25
N ASN A 188 -16.34 -11.30 23.42
CA ASN A 188 -17.79 -11.42 23.15
C ASN A 188 -18.24 -11.15 21.71
N ASN A 189 -17.45 -11.56 20.71
CA ASN A 189 -17.83 -11.35 19.33
C ASN A 189 -18.66 -12.52 18.76
N GLN A 190 -19.90 -12.25 18.35
CA GLN A 190 -20.78 -13.25 17.70
C GLN A 190 -20.53 -13.34 16.19
N GLU A 191 -20.01 -12.29 15.58
CA GLU A 191 -19.87 -12.13 14.13
C GLU A 191 -18.46 -12.50 13.63
N VAL A 192 -17.45 -12.31 14.46
CA VAL A 192 -16.04 -12.60 14.13
C VAL A 192 -15.50 -13.64 15.11
N ALA A 193 -15.01 -14.77 14.59
CA ALA A 193 -14.49 -15.88 15.37
C ALA A 193 -13.04 -15.65 15.82
N ASN A 194 -12.19 -15.19 14.90
CA ASN A 194 -10.77 -14.89 15.14
C ASN A 194 -10.39 -13.60 14.42
N ILE A 195 -9.38 -12.89 14.94
CA ILE A 195 -8.77 -11.74 14.28
C ILE A 195 -7.25 -11.85 14.27
N ASN A 196 -6.62 -11.22 13.29
CA ASN A 196 -5.20 -11.06 13.25
C ASN A 196 -4.73 -10.10 14.34
N THR A 197 -3.69 -10.51 15.06
CA THR A 197 -3.08 -9.74 16.15
C THR A 197 -1.66 -9.29 15.82
N ASN A 198 -1.22 -9.41 14.55
CA ASN A 198 0.12 -9.02 14.13
C ASN A 198 0.13 -7.60 13.57
N GLU A 199 -0.95 -7.20 12.92
CA GLU A 199 -1.04 -5.89 12.27
C GLU A 199 -2.46 -5.33 12.22
N TYR A 200 -2.54 -4.01 12.09
CA TYR A 200 -3.79 -3.32 11.80
C TYR A 200 -3.53 -1.97 11.10
N TRP A 201 -4.57 -1.50 10.42
CA TRP A 201 -4.65 -0.20 9.80
C TRP A 201 -5.59 0.69 10.61
N ILE A 202 -5.29 1.98 10.58
CA ILE A 202 -6.20 3.04 11.01
C ILE A 202 -6.64 3.76 9.73
N LEU A 203 -7.94 4.03 9.61
CA LEU A 203 -8.50 4.83 8.53
C LEU A 203 -9.54 5.78 9.13
N GLU A 204 -9.34 7.07 8.92
CA GLU A 204 -10.22 8.15 9.36
C GLU A 204 -10.88 8.77 8.12
N GLY A 205 -12.15 9.15 8.23
CA GLY A 205 -12.93 9.78 7.17
C GLY A 205 -14.44 9.56 7.32
N SER A 206 -15.21 10.58 6.92
CA SER A 206 -16.67 10.61 7.10
C SER A 206 -17.47 10.14 5.89
N ASN A 207 -16.80 9.97 4.75
CA ASN A 207 -17.39 9.48 3.51
C ASN A 207 -17.30 7.96 3.39
N LYS A 208 -18.15 7.38 2.55
CA LYS A 208 -18.12 5.94 2.29
C LYS A 208 -16.90 5.56 1.47
N VAL A 209 -16.28 4.43 1.80
CA VAL A 209 -15.10 3.93 1.11
C VAL A 209 -15.11 2.40 1.09
N SER A 210 -14.55 1.83 0.02
CA SER A 210 -14.10 0.44 -0.02
C SER A 210 -12.58 0.43 0.00
N ILE A 211 -11.99 -0.46 0.78
CA ILE A 211 -10.54 -0.56 0.88
C ILE A 211 -10.02 -1.87 0.32
N THR A 212 -8.79 -1.86 -0.18
CA THR A 212 -8.02 -3.08 -0.46
C THR A 212 -6.71 -3.04 0.32
N ILE A 213 -6.45 -4.11 1.08
CA ILE A 213 -5.23 -4.31 1.86
C ILE A 213 -4.63 -5.68 1.55
N ASN A 214 -3.32 -5.80 1.68
CA ASN A 214 -2.58 -7.04 1.41
C ASN A 214 -2.00 -7.66 2.68
N TRP A 215 -1.75 -8.97 2.63
CA TRP A 215 -1.00 -9.70 3.65
C TRP A 215 0.25 -10.34 3.06
N ASN A 216 1.19 -10.70 3.93
CA ASN A 216 2.36 -11.50 3.58
C ASN A 216 2.71 -12.48 4.73
N ASP A 217 3.83 -13.20 4.62
CA ASP A 217 4.27 -14.18 5.64
C ASP A 217 4.28 -13.61 7.07
N ARG A 218 4.56 -12.31 7.22
CA ARG A 218 4.61 -11.62 8.51
C ARG A 218 3.22 -11.39 9.13
N SER A 219 2.19 -11.35 8.29
CA SER A 219 0.80 -11.30 8.74
C SER A 219 0.43 -12.59 9.46
N SER A 220 1.06 -13.72 9.13
CA SER A 220 0.81 -15.03 9.73
C SER A 220 -0.67 -15.42 9.70
N ILE A 221 -1.30 -15.36 8.51
CA ILE A 221 -2.73 -15.64 8.33
C ILE A 221 -3.08 -17.08 8.74
N GLU A 222 -2.14 -18.02 8.65
CA GLU A 222 -2.27 -19.39 9.14
C GLU A 222 -2.55 -19.50 10.64
N SER A 223 -2.32 -18.42 11.41
CA SER A 223 -2.65 -18.39 12.84
C SER A 223 -4.13 -18.19 13.13
N ILE A 224 -4.91 -17.70 12.16
CA ILE A 224 -6.33 -17.37 12.33
C ILE A 224 -7.27 -18.25 11.49
N THR A 225 -6.80 -18.76 10.34
CA THR A 225 -7.55 -19.65 9.45
C THR A 225 -6.66 -20.66 8.73
N GLU A 226 -7.21 -21.83 8.40
CA GLU A 226 -6.61 -22.81 7.48
C GLU A 226 -7.13 -22.65 6.03
N ASP A 227 -8.21 -21.88 5.85
CA ASP A 227 -8.88 -21.64 4.58
C ASP A 227 -8.95 -20.14 4.31
N ILE A 228 -8.22 -19.69 3.28
CA ILE A 228 -8.13 -18.27 2.93
C ILE A 228 -9.50 -17.69 2.56
N ASN A 229 -10.45 -18.53 2.16
CA ASN A 229 -11.77 -18.09 1.73
C ASN A 229 -12.68 -17.67 2.89
N GLN A 230 -12.28 -18.02 4.12
CA GLN A 230 -12.93 -17.54 5.33
C GLN A 230 -12.38 -16.18 5.79
N LEU A 231 -11.26 -15.72 5.20
CA LEU A 231 -10.65 -14.45 5.54
C LEU A 231 -11.57 -13.29 5.17
N ARG A 232 -11.72 -12.35 6.09
CA ARG A 232 -12.46 -11.09 5.95
C ARG A 232 -11.60 -9.93 6.42
N ILE A 233 -11.93 -8.74 5.94
CA ILE A 233 -11.54 -7.49 6.59
C ILE A 233 -12.54 -7.27 7.72
N VAL A 234 -12.04 -6.95 8.90
CA VAL A 234 -12.85 -6.65 10.08
C VAL A 234 -12.44 -5.31 10.66
N GLY A 235 -13.39 -4.59 11.25
CA GLY A 235 -13.16 -3.30 11.88
C GLY A 235 -13.68 -3.26 13.31
N PHE A 236 -12.96 -2.61 14.22
CA PHE A 236 -13.44 -2.39 15.59
C PHE A 236 -14.41 -1.20 15.62
N GLU A 237 -15.71 -1.48 15.68
CA GLU A 237 -16.76 -0.46 15.68
C GLU A 237 -16.80 0.29 17.02
N ILE A 238 -16.67 1.61 16.97
CA ILE A 238 -16.53 2.46 18.16
C ILE A 238 -17.81 2.43 19.01
N SER A 239 -18.97 2.43 18.35
CA SER A 239 -20.27 2.58 19.02
C SER A 239 -20.66 1.35 19.86
N THR A 240 -20.29 0.15 19.39
CA THR A 240 -20.58 -1.12 20.05
C THR A 240 -19.39 -1.67 20.83
N SER A 241 -18.17 -1.18 20.54
CA SER A 241 -16.92 -1.73 21.06
C SER A 241 -16.75 -3.21 20.69
N GLU A 242 -17.15 -3.58 19.47
CA GLU A 242 -17.09 -4.93 18.93
C GLU A 242 -16.39 -4.92 17.56
N TRP A 243 -15.73 -6.03 17.19
CA TRP A 243 -15.21 -6.20 15.84
C TRP A 243 -16.36 -6.61 14.89
N LYS A 244 -16.50 -5.94 13.76
CA LYS A 244 -17.55 -6.20 12.76
C LYS A 244 -16.92 -6.63 11.44
N ASN A 245 -17.65 -7.44 10.68
CA ASN A 245 -17.24 -7.86 9.35
C ASN A 245 -17.41 -6.69 8.36
N LEU A 246 -16.31 -6.24 7.79
CA LEU A 246 -16.30 -5.22 6.72
C LEU A 246 -16.33 -5.85 5.34
N GLY A 247 -16.45 -7.17 5.21
CA GLY A 247 -16.50 -7.90 3.95
C GLY A 247 -15.17 -8.54 3.57
N GLY A 248 -15.12 -9.16 2.39
CA GLY A 248 -13.95 -9.90 1.93
C GLY A 248 -14.28 -11.08 1.04
N ILE A 249 -15.06 -10.85 -0.02
CA ILE A 249 -15.61 -11.93 -0.86
C ILE A 249 -14.63 -12.29 -2.01
N ARG A 250 -13.59 -11.47 -2.23
CA ARG A 250 -12.65 -11.59 -3.36
C ARG A 250 -11.22 -11.79 -2.86
N ASN A 251 -11.00 -12.84 -2.08
CA ASN A 251 -9.66 -13.25 -1.62
C ASN A 251 -8.83 -13.69 -2.82
N THR A 252 -7.72 -13.01 -3.08
CA THR A 252 -6.73 -13.44 -4.08
C THR A 252 -5.42 -13.72 -3.36
N GLY A 253 -4.95 -14.97 -3.41
CA GLY A 253 -3.70 -15.37 -2.77
C GLY A 253 -3.79 -16.72 -2.07
N ASP A 254 -2.87 -16.95 -1.14
CA ASP A 254 -2.79 -18.12 -0.26
C ASP A 254 -2.58 -17.67 1.20
N LEU A 255 -2.33 -18.61 2.11
CA LEU A 255 -2.08 -18.27 3.52
C LEU A 255 -0.80 -17.44 3.74
N ALA A 256 0.14 -17.47 2.80
CA ALA A 256 1.42 -16.77 2.87
C ALA A 256 1.32 -15.35 2.31
N SER A 257 0.57 -15.12 1.23
CA SER A 257 0.45 -13.79 0.62
C SER A 257 -0.80 -13.61 -0.21
N GLY A 258 -1.28 -12.37 -0.28
CA GLY A 258 -2.46 -12.02 -1.08
C GLY A 258 -3.04 -10.68 -0.71
N PHE A 259 -4.24 -10.40 -1.22
CA PHE A 259 -4.98 -9.18 -0.93
C PHE A 259 -6.48 -9.42 -0.84
N LEU A 260 -7.16 -8.50 -0.15
CA LEU A 260 -8.58 -8.55 0.09
C LEU A 260 -9.20 -7.15 0.01
N THR A 261 -10.42 -7.11 -0.51
CA THR A 261 -11.22 -5.89 -0.64
C THR A 261 -12.45 -5.93 0.27
N SER A 262 -12.72 -4.82 0.96
CA SER A 262 -13.88 -4.67 1.84
C SER A 262 -15.15 -4.31 1.04
N SER A 263 -16.30 -4.58 1.66
CA SER A 263 -17.54 -3.84 1.36
C SER A 263 -17.37 -2.36 1.66
N SER A 264 -18.30 -1.54 1.20
CA SER A 264 -18.29 -0.10 1.49
C SER A 264 -18.70 0.18 2.94
N PHE A 265 -17.93 1.01 3.65
CA PHE A 265 -18.19 1.42 5.05
C PHE A 265 -17.77 2.89 5.27
N ILE A 266 -18.10 3.45 6.45
CA ILE A 266 -17.67 4.80 6.87
C ILE A 266 -16.51 4.64 7.87
N PRO A 267 -15.29 5.10 7.55
CA PRO A 267 -14.12 4.87 8.40
C PRO A 267 -14.24 5.44 9.82
N ASP A 268 -14.82 6.62 10.00
CA ASP A 268 -15.00 7.26 11.33
C ASP A 268 -15.88 6.45 12.32
N GLU A 269 -16.54 5.39 11.86
CA GLU A 269 -17.27 4.46 12.73
C GLU A 269 -16.35 3.39 13.37
N TYR A 270 -15.11 3.24 12.87
CA TYR A 270 -14.19 2.17 13.23
C TYR A 270 -12.84 2.72 13.72
N ALA A 271 -12.33 2.18 14.84
CA ALA A 271 -11.07 2.64 15.41
C ALA A 271 -9.83 1.90 14.87
N ALA A 272 -10.02 0.69 14.35
CA ALA A 272 -8.96 -0.15 13.82
C ALA A 272 -9.53 -1.13 12.79
N ILE A 273 -8.72 -1.49 11.80
CA ILE A 273 -9.07 -2.41 10.72
C ILE A 273 -7.99 -3.48 10.61
N THR A 274 -8.36 -4.75 10.56
CA THR A 274 -7.41 -5.86 10.39
C THR A 274 -8.09 -7.03 9.65
N PHE A 275 -7.40 -8.17 9.56
CA PHE A 275 -7.97 -9.41 9.05
C PHE A 275 -8.69 -10.20 10.13
N GLY A 276 -9.76 -10.87 9.77
CA GLY A 276 -10.50 -11.76 10.67
C GLY A 276 -11.18 -12.90 9.94
N VAL A 277 -11.84 -13.75 10.70
CA VAL A 277 -12.49 -14.98 10.23
C VAL A 277 -13.87 -15.04 10.83
N LEU A 278 -14.88 -15.40 10.04
CA LEU A 278 -16.25 -15.55 10.52
C LEU A 278 -16.47 -16.94 11.14
N PRO A 279 -17.41 -17.09 12.10
CA PRO A 279 -17.83 -18.40 12.60
C PRO A 279 -18.29 -19.32 11.47
N ILE A 280 -17.90 -20.60 11.57
CA ILE A 280 -18.14 -21.66 10.56
C ILE A 280 -19.64 -21.83 10.20
N ASP A 281 -20.55 -21.39 11.06
CA ASP A 281 -22.00 -21.53 10.87
C ASP A 281 -22.64 -20.40 10.03
N GLU A 282 -21.92 -19.30 9.76
CA GLU A 282 -22.39 -18.18 8.92
C GLU A 282 -21.85 -18.21 7.48
N VAL A 283 -21.23 -19.31 7.08
CA VAL A 283 -20.95 -19.55 5.66
C VAL A 283 -22.27 -19.90 4.96
N GLU A 284 -23.10 -18.89 4.65
CA GLU A 284 -23.95 -18.99 3.46
C GLU A 284 -22.99 -19.30 2.31
N GLN A 285 -22.85 -20.57 1.97
CA GLN A 285 -21.85 -21.03 1.04
C GLN A 285 -21.96 -20.27 -0.28
N PRO A 286 -21.00 -19.39 -0.64
CA PRO A 286 -20.64 -19.31 -2.03
C PRO A 286 -19.91 -20.62 -2.28
N LYS A 287 -20.55 -21.50 -3.06
CA LYS A 287 -19.92 -22.74 -3.48
C LYS A 287 -18.67 -22.41 -4.28
N LEU A 288 -17.55 -22.75 -3.64
CA LEU A 288 -16.19 -22.97 -4.10
C LEU A 288 -15.43 -21.82 -4.80
N PRO A 289 -14.33 -21.37 -4.19
CA PRO A 289 -13.22 -20.67 -4.80
C PRO A 289 -12.24 -21.68 -5.40
N LEU A 290 -11.74 -21.43 -6.61
CA LEU A 290 -10.73 -22.28 -7.22
C LEU A 290 -9.39 -21.57 -7.22
N ASP A 291 -8.40 -22.27 -6.66
CA ASP A 291 -6.98 -21.95 -6.61
C ASP A 291 -6.45 -21.33 -7.91
N GLY A 292 -5.44 -20.46 -7.79
CA GLY A 292 -4.72 -19.80 -8.88
C GLY A 292 -4.78 -20.56 -10.21
N TYR A 293 -5.49 -19.99 -11.16
CA TYR A 293 -5.84 -20.57 -12.45
C TYR A 293 -4.64 -21.11 -13.24
N HIS A 294 -4.35 -22.39 -13.03
CA HIS A 294 -3.45 -23.19 -13.85
C HIS A 294 -4.31 -24.17 -14.65
N TYR A 295 -4.61 -23.83 -15.90
CA TYR A 295 -5.53 -24.61 -16.72
C TYR A 295 -4.82 -25.45 -17.76
N ILE A 296 -5.27 -26.69 -17.90
CA ILE A 296 -4.99 -27.55 -19.04
C ILE A 296 -6.22 -27.51 -19.94
N ILE A 297 -6.03 -27.20 -21.22
CA ILE A 297 -7.06 -27.40 -22.24
C ILE A 297 -6.66 -28.54 -23.17
N SER A 298 -7.64 -29.38 -23.53
CA SER A 298 -7.49 -30.52 -24.43
C SER A 298 -8.55 -30.43 -25.53
N PRO A 299 -8.38 -29.56 -26.54
CA PRO A 299 -9.40 -29.28 -27.55
C PRO A 299 -9.52 -30.43 -28.55
N ASN A 300 -10.15 -31.53 -28.12
CA ASN A 300 -10.32 -32.78 -28.85
C ASN A 300 -11.80 -33.09 -29.17
N GLY A 301 -12.73 -32.28 -28.66
CA GLY A 301 -14.16 -32.37 -28.90
C GLY A 301 -14.89 -33.47 -28.11
N ASP A 302 -14.30 -33.96 -27.02
CA ASP A 302 -14.93 -34.95 -26.13
C ASP A 302 -15.83 -34.31 -25.04
N GLY A 303 -15.85 -32.97 -24.96
CA GLY A 303 -16.61 -32.19 -23.99
C GLY A 303 -15.90 -31.94 -22.66
N ILE A 304 -14.65 -32.40 -22.50
CA ILE A 304 -13.87 -32.28 -21.26
C ILE A 304 -12.67 -31.36 -21.54
N ASN A 305 -12.57 -30.24 -20.81
CA ASN A 305 -11.48 -29.25 -20.94
C ASN A 305 -11.25 -28.75 -22.39
N ASP A 306 -12.27 -28.79 -23.24
CA ASP A 306 -12.18 -28.30 -24.62
C ASP A 306 -11.97 -26.78 -24.71
N PHE A 307 -12.36 -26.06 -23.66
CA PHE A 307 -12.32 -24.60 -23.58
C PHE A 307 -11.57 -24.12 -22.34
N PHE A 308 -10.99 -22.93 -22.45
CA PHE A 308 -10.41 -22.22 -21.33
C PHE A 308 -11.50 -21.47 -20.58
N VAL A 309 -11.79 -21.89 -19.36
CA VAL A 309 -12.90 -21.35 -18.56
C VAL A 309 -12.32 -20.53 -17.42
N ILE A 310 -12.66 -19.24 -17.36
CA ILE A 310 -12.46 -18.36 -16.19
C ILE A 310 -13.84 -17.83 -15.82
N GLU A 311 -14.50 -18.48 -14.86
CA GLU A 311 -15.90 -18.20 -14.52
C GLU A 311 -16.11 -16.76 -14.04
N GLU A 312 -15.10 -16.18 -13.39
CA GLU A 312 -15.09 -14.85 -12.82
C GLU A 312 -15.17 -13.77 -13.90
N LEU A 313 -14.64 -14.01 -15.10
CA LEU A 313 -14.71 -13.02 -16.19
C LEU A 313 -16.13 -12.83 -16.70
N ALA A 314 -16.97 -13.87 -16.63
CA ALA A 314 -18.36 -13.80 -17.06
C ALA A 314 -19.22 -12.86 -16.17
N GLU A 315 -18.74 -12.50 -14.98
CA GLU A 315 -19.40 -11.58 -14.06
C GLU A 315 -19.13 -10.09 -14.39
N PHE A 316 -18.18 -9.79 -15.28
CA PHE A 316 -17.82 -8.43 -15.67
C PHE A 316 -18.31 -8.10 -17.08
N GLU A 317 -19.17 -7.08 -17.19
CA GLU A 317 -19.71 -6.59 -18.48
C GLU A 317 -18.64 -5.99 -19.42
N ASN A 318 -17.44 -5.69 -18.90
CA ASN A 318 -16.31 -5.14 -19.65
C ASN A 318 -15.00 -5.86 -19.25
N ASN A 319 -14.83 -7.08 -19.76
CA ASN A 319 -13.61 -7.86 -19.57
C ASN A 319 -12.82 -8.01 -20.88
N VAL A 320 -11.51 -8.23 -20.78
CA VAL A 320 -10.62 -8.50 -21.92
C VAL A 320 -9.71 -9.66 -21.56
N LEU A 321 -9.68 -10.71 -22.37
CA LEU A 321 -8.72 -11.80 -22.26
C LEU A 321 -7.70 -11.72 -23.39
N GLN A 322 -6.42 -11.80 -23.04
CA GLN A 322 -5.29 -11.87 -23.96
C GLN A 322 -4.43 -13.10 -23.66
N ILE A 323 -4.03 -13.84 -24.69
CA ILE A 323 -3.18 -15.04 -24.56
C ILE A 323 -1.94 -14.89 -25.44
N TYR A 324 -0.78 -15.22 -24.88
CA TYR A 324 0.54 -15.06 -25.45
C TYR A 324 1.26 -16.41 -25.53
N ASP A 325 2.05 -16.62 -26.59
CA ASP A 325 2.97 -17.75 -26.66
C ASP A 325 4.17 -17.57 -25.70
N ARG A 326 5.01 -18.61 -25.58
CA ARG A 326 6.21 -18.57 -24.73
C ARG A 326 7.24 -17.49 -25.10
N ASN A 327 7.15 -16.90 -26.29
CA ASN A 327 8.04 -15.85 -26.77
C ASN A 327 7.41 -14.45 -26.60
N GLY A 328 6.22 -14.36 -26.00
CA GLY A 328 5.48 -13.11 -25.82
C GLY A 328 4.67 -12.66 -27.04
N LEU A 329 4.46 -13.52 -28.05
CA LEU A 329 3.60 -13.22 -29.19
C LEU A 329 2.13 -13.36 -28.78
N LEU A 330 1.34 -12.29 -28.92
CA LEU A 330 -0.11 -12.32 -28.71
C LEU A 330 -0.78 -13.24 -29.74
N VAL A 331 -1.34 -14.34 -29.27
CA VAL A 331 -1.95 -15.38 -30.11
C VAL A 331 -3.47 -15.39 -30.05
N TYR A 332 -4.12 -14.83 -29.03
CA TYR A 332 -5.57 -14.70 -28.94
C TYR A 332 -5.95 -13.44 -28.16
N GLU A 333 -7.09 -12.85 -28.50
CA GLU A 333 -7.67 -11.71 -27.78
C GLU A 333 -9.19 -11.73 -27.92
N ALA A 334 -9.90 -11.49 -26.81
CA ALA A 334 -11.35 -11.36 -26.78
C ALA A 334 -11.77 -10.25 -25.82
N GLU A 335 -12.73 -9.44 -26.25
CA GLU A 335 -13.48 -8.53 -25.39
C GLU A 335 -14.77 -9.22 -24.97
N ASN A 336 -15.20 -9.01 -23.71
CA ASN A 336 -16.35 -9.66 -23.10
C ASN A 336 -16.28 -11.18 -23.22
N TYR A 337 -15.15 -11.73 -22.82
CA TYR A 337 -14.88 -13.16 -22.82
C TYR A 337 -15.91 -13.91 -21.97
N ILE A 338 -16.47 -14.97 -22.54
CA ILE A 338 -17.52 -15.83 -21.98
C ILE A 338 -17.14 -17.32 -22.08
N ASN A 339 -15.85 -17.63 -21.94
CA ASN A 339 -15.31 -18.99 -21.92
C ASN A 339 -15.30 -19.71 -23.29
N GLU A 340 -15.11 -18.96 -24.37
CA GLU A 340 -15.16 -19.46 -25.74
C GLU A 340 -13.81 -19.89 -26.35
N PHE A 341 -12.67 -19.66 -25.69
CA PHE A 341 -11.36 -20.01 -26.25
C PHE A 341 -11.11 -21.52 -26.23
N ASN A 342 -10.88 -22.10 -27.41
CA ASN A 342 -10.69 -23.53 -27.65
C ASN A 342 -9.28 -23.89 -28.17
N GLY A 343 -8.27 -23.05 -27.93
CA GLY A 343 -6.92 -23.26 -28.46
C GLY A 343 -6.74 -22.84 -29.93
N GLU A 344 -7.67 -22.05 -30.49
CA GLU A 344 -7.51 -21.39 -31.78
C GLU A 344 -7.17 -19.91 -31.63
N THR A 345 -6.36 -19.38 -32.55
CA THR A 345 -5.78 -18.03 -32.40
C THR A 345 -6.80 -16.91 -32.54
N GLY A 346 -7.95 -17.13 -33.20
CA GLY A 346 -8.88 -16.05 -33.56
C GLY A 346 -8.28 -14.93 -34.44
N LYS A 347 -6.97 -14.94 -34.71
CA LYS A 347 -6.18 -13.91 -35.41
C LYS A 347 -5.50 -14.48 -36.65
N SER A 348 -5.31 -13.66 -37.67
CA SER A 348 -4.56 -14.04 -38.87
C SER A 348 -3.05 -13.87 -38.62
N ILE A 349 -2.36 -14.88 -38.10
CA ILE A 349 -0.92 -14.84 -37.85
C ILE A 349 -0.19 -15.63 -38.95
N ALA A 350 0.70 -14.99 -39.72
CA ALA A 350 1.37 -15.60 -40.88
C ALA A 350 2.27 -16.81 -40.54
N ALA A 351 2.61 -17.00 -39.27
CA ALA A 351 3.45 -18.09 -38.76
C ALA A 351 2.65 -19.26 -38.17
N ILE A 352 1.31 -19.18 -38.14
CA ILE A 352 0.44 -20.20 -37.57
C ILE A 352 -0.47 -20.71 -38.68
N ASP A 353 -0.40 -22.01 -38.95
CA ASP A 353 -1.25 -22.65 -39.95
C ASP A 353 -2.70 -22.63 -39.46
N ARG A 354 -3.60 -22.03 -40.24
CA ARG A 354 -4.99 -21.73 -39.83
C ARG A 354 -5.81 -22.98 -39.52
N ASP A 355 -5.41 -24.12 -40.08
CA ASP A 355 -6.15 -25.38 -40.00
C ASP A 355 -5.65 -26.30 -38.87
N SER A 356 -4.60 -25.92 -38.13
CA SER A 356 -4.02 -26.75 -37.06
C SER A 356 -4.14 -26.19 -35.64
N GLY A 357 -4.74 -25.00 -35.47
CA GLY A 357 -4.81 -24.27 -34.20
C GLY A 357 -3.43 -24.02 -33.54
N LEU A 358 -3.42 -23.69 -32.25
CA LEU A 358 -2.19 -23.48 -31.48
C LEU A 358 -1.44 -24.79 -31.20
N ALA A 359 -0.11 -24.75 -31.27
CA ALA A 359 0.72 -25.93 -30.99
C ALA A 359 0.64 -26.31 -29.50
N GLN A 360 0.81 -27.60 -29.21
CA GLN A 360 0.95 -28.09 -27.83
C GLN A 360 2.08 -27.35 -27.10
N GLY A 361 1.80 -26.90 -25.87
CA GLY A 361 2.78 -26.16 -25.08
C GLY A 361 2.17 -25.21 -24.07
N ILE A 362 3.05 -24.48 -23.38
CA ILE A 362 2.68 -23.47 -22.38
C ILE A 362 2.46 -22.12 -23.07
N TYR A 363 1.36 -21.48 -22.70
CA TYR A 363 0.97 -20.13 -23.07
C TYR A 363 0.71 -19.33 -21.80
N TYR A 364 0.80 -18.01 -21.90
CA TYR A 364 0.57 -17.09 -20.80
C TYR A 364 -0.67 -16.27 -21.11
N TYR A 365 -1.46 -15.92 -20.11
CA TYR A 365 -2.62 -15.07 -20.33
C TYR A 365 -2.63 -13.88 -19.37
N ILE A 366 -3.26 -12.81 -19.85
CA ILE A 366 -3.59 -11.60 -19.10
C ILE A 366 -5.08 -11.39 -19.30
N ALA A 367 -5.83 -11.38 -18.20
CA ALA A 367 -7.24 -11.03 -18.21
C ALA A 367 -7.44 -9.73 -17.43
N ALA A 368 -8.01 -8.73 -18.08
CA ALA A 368 -8.26 -7.41 -17.52
C ALA A 368 -9.78 -7.18 -17.39
N VAL A 369 -10.22 -6.58 -16.30
CA VAL A 369 -11.62 -6.15 -16.13
C VAL A 369 -11.68 -4.66 -15.76
N ASN A 370 -12.84 -4.04 -15.98
CA ASN A 370 -13.08 -2.63 -15.68
C ASN A 370 -12.03 -1.69 -16.31
N GLY A 371 -11.73 -1.89 -17.60
CA GLY A 371 -10.76 -1.03 -18.31
C GLY A 371 -9.29 -1.21 -17.89
N GLY A 372 -8.96 -2.28 -17.16
CA GLY A 372 -7.59 -2.59 -16.74
C GLY A 372 -7.27 -2.28 -15.28
N GLU A 373 -8.28 -1.92 -14.48
CA GLU A 373 -8.14 -1.67 -13.04
C GLU A 373 -7.78 -2.92 -12.25
N PHE A 374 -8.26 -4.08 -12.71
CA PHE A 374 -7.91 -5.39 -12.17
C PHE A 374 -7.33 -6.25 -13.29
N VAL A 375 -6.16 -6.82 -13.03
CA VAL A 375 -5.44 -7.67 -13.98
C VAL A 375 -5.13 -9.01 -13.33
N LEU A 376 -5.68 -10.08 -13.90
CA LEU A 376 -5.33 -11.46 -13.61
C LEU A 376 -4.29 -11.92 -14.63
N GLN A 377 -3.24 -12.59 -14.16
CA GLN A 377 -2.21 -13.17 -15.03
C GLN A 377 -1.92 -14.60 -14.61
N GLY A 378 -1.63 -15.45 -15.59
CA GLY A 378 -1.35 -16.87 -15.34
C GLY A 378 -0.80 -17.57 -16.58
N TYR A 379 -0.77 -18.90 -16.54
CA TYR A 379 -0.40 -19.71 -17.68
C TYR A 379 -1.44 -20.81 -17.93
N LEU A 380 -1.55 -21.22 -19.19
CA LEU A 380 -2.35 -22.35 -19.63
C LEU A 380 -1.48 -23.31 -20.45
N TYR A 381 -1.75 -24.60 -20.33
CA TYR A 381 -1.10 -25.64 -21.12
C TYR A 381 -2.11 -26.21 -22.11
N ILE A 382 -1.77 -26.18 -23.40
CA ILE A 382 -2.56 -26.80 -24.47
C ILE A 382 -2.01 -28.20 -24.71
N ASP A 383 -2.85 -29.22 -24.54
CA ASP A 383 -2.56 -30.62 -24.85
C ASP A 383 -3.36 -31.06 -26.09
N ARG A 384 -2.71 -31.60 -27.12
CA ARG A 384 -3.36 -31.97 -28.39
C ARG A 384 -3.13 -33.42 -28.78
#